data_AF-A0A8S0SYE7-F1
#
_entry.id   AF-A0A8S0SYE7-F1
#
_cell.length_a   1.000
_cell.length_b   1.000
_cell.length_c   1.000
_cell.angle_alpha   90.00
_cell.angle_beta   90.00
_cell.angle_gamma   90.00
#
_symmetry.space_group_name_H-M   'P 1'
#
loop_
_entity.id
_entity.type
_entity.pdbx_description
1 polymer ?
#
loop_
_entity_poly.entity_id
_entity_poly.type
_entity_poly.pdbx_seq_one_letter_code
_entity_poly.pdbx_strand_id
1 'polypeptide(L)'
;MAGIACCCFSTLSSRSNLGTSWTYRGGIVTGRRLPRRTLVTKAEVNYVNAEEAKKLIAVEGYAILDVRDRTQFERAHIKDCYHIPLFIENQDNDFGTIIKRTLHNNFSGLFYGLPFTKPNPDFVQSVKSQFSPESKLLLVCQEGLRAPAAADKLEKAGYGSIACITSGLQSVTPGKFLIQ
;
A
#
# COMPACT_ATOMS: atom_id res chain seq x y z
N MET A 1 3.98 43.51 -47.12
CA MET A 1 4.98 42.81 -47.98
C MET A 1 5.58 41.70 -47.13
N ALA A 2 5.20 40.42 -47.30
CA ALA A 2 5.59 39.44 -48.33
C ALA A 2 6.95 38.74 -48.06
N GLY A 3 6.94 37.40 -48.08
CA GLY A 3 8.08 36.45 -48.09
C GLY A 3 8.13 35.55 -46.83
N ILE A 4 7.68 34.29 -46.78
CA ILE A 4 7.92 33.03 -47.54
C ILE A 4 9.32 32.41 -47.34
N ALA A 5 9.37 31.24 -46.67
CA ALA A 5 10.09 30.00 -47.02
C ALA A 5 9.66 28.89 -46.01
N CYS A 6 8.92 27.83 -46.37
CA CYS A 6 9.31 26.57 -47.06
C CYS A 6 10.43 25.82 -46.29
N CYS A 7 10.32 24.54 -45.88
CA CYS A 7 9.94 23.35 -46.65
C CYS A 7 9.51 22.13 -45.77
N CYS A 8 8.57 21.34 -46.32
CA CYS A 8 8.47 19.86 -46.46
C CYS A 8 8.80 18.92 -45.26
N PHE A 9 7.99 17.90 -44.94
CA PHE A 9 7.86 16.70 -45.77
C PHE A 9 6.55 15.89 -45.56
N SER A 10 5.96 15.50 -46.69
CA SER A 10 5.22 14.27 -47.01
C SER A 10 3.95 13.88 -46.25
N THR A 11 2.84 14.19 -46.93
CA THR A 11 1.64 13.39 -47.17
C THR A 11 1.82 11.86 -47.05
N LEU A 12 0.96 11.21 -46.25
CA LEU A 12 0.34 9.95 -46.67
C LEU A 12 -1.14 9.94 -46.31
N SER A 13 -1.94 9.90 -47.38
CA SER A 13 -3.39 9.80 -47.41
C SER A 13 -3.89 8.46 -46.90
N SER A 14 -4.92 8.48 -46.06
CA SER A 14 -5.92 7.42 -46.04
C SER A 14 -7.31 8.04 -45.91
N ARG A 15 -8.06 7.92 -47.00
CA ARG A 15 -9.47 8.26 -47.11
C ARG A 15 -10.27 7.21 -46.34
N SER A 16 -11.14 7.67 -45.45
CA SER A 16 -12.48 7.11 -45.33
C SER A 16 -13.45 8.23 -45.03
N ASN A 17 -14.30 8.52 -46.02
CA ASN A 17 -15.46 9.36 -45.90
C ASN A 17 -16.48 8.63 -45.01
N LEU A 18 -16.91 9.25 -43.93
CA LEU A 18 -18.34 9.29 -43.62
C LEU A 18 -18.63 10.57 -42.86
N GLY A 19 -19.02 11.59 -43.61
CA GLY A 19 -19.66 12.76 -43.05
C GLY A 19 -20.99 12.35 -42.43
N THR A 20 -21.21 12.73 -41.19
CA THR A 20 -22.54 13.01 -40.70
C THR A 20 -22.49 14.39 -40.05
N SER A 21 -22.89 15.37 -40.86
CA SER A 21 -23.30 16.69 -40.39
C SER A 21 -24.45 16.50 -39.40
N TRP A 22 -24.25 16.93 -38.16
CA TRP A 22 -25.35 17.22 -37.25
C TRP A 22 -25.26 18.70 -36.89
N THR A 23 -26.21 19.42 -37.47
CA THR A 23 -26.54 20.80 -37.22
C THR A 23 -26.75 21.07 -35.73
N TYR A 24 -26.11 22.12 -35.27
CA TYR A 24 -26.16 22.66 -33.93
C TYR A 24 -27.59 23.18 -33.64
N ARG A 25 -28.27 22.58 -32.66
CA ARG A 25 -29.40 23.22 -31.96
C ARG A 25 -28.93 23.56 -30.56
N GLY A 26 -29.02 24.85 -30.25
CA GLY A 26 -28.51 25.45 -29.02
C GLY A 26 -29.02 24.74 -27.76
N GLY A 27 -28.08 24.41 -26.90
CA GLY A 27 -28.28 24.18 -25.49
C GLY A 27 -27.11 24.79 -24.76
N ILE A 28 -27.36 25.69 -23.81
CA ILE A 28 -26.34 26.17 -22.88
C ILE A 28 -25.92 24.96 -22.06
N VAL A 29 -24.78 24.35 -22.41
CA VAL A 29 -24.14 23.35 -21.55
C VAL A 29 -23.54 24.14 -20.41
N THR A 30 -24.25 24.22 -19.27
CA THR A 30 -23.65 24.62 -18.01
C THR A 30 -22.51 23.64 -17.76
N GLY A 31 -21.27 24.07 -18.03
CA GLY A 31 -20.09 23.27 -17.81
C GLY A 31 -20.12 22.82 -16.35
N ARG A 32 -20.36 21.52 -16.13
CA ARG A 32 -20.19 20.92 -14.80
C ARG A 32 -18.74 21.23 -14.44
N ARG A 33 -18.53 22.11 -13.46
CA ARG A 33 -17.22 22.27 -12.83
C ARG A 33 -16.86 20.89 -12.32
N LEU A 34 -15.97 20.20 -13.02
CA LEU A 34 -15.39 18.96 -12.52
C LEU A 34 -14.89 19.28 -11.12
N PRO A 35 -15.26 18.48 -10.11
CA PRO A 35 -14.80 18.73 -8.76
C PRO A 35 -13.29 18.83 -8.84
N ARG A 36 -12.76 19.97 -8.37
CA ARG A 36 -11.33 20.23 -8.24
C ARG A 36 -10.80 19.04 -7.46
N ARG A 37 -10.15 18.09 -8.16
CA ARG A 37 -9.44 16.99 -7.51
C ARG A 37 -8.46 17.68 -6.59
N THR A 38 -8.73 17.67 -5.29
CA THR A 38 -7.72 17.91 -4.29
C THR A 38 -6.61 16.93 -4.67
N LEU A 39 -5.46 17.48 -5.05
CA LEU A 39 -4.26 16.71 -5.28
C LEU A 39 -3.85 16.20 -3.91
N VAL A 40 -4.50 15.13 -3.46
CA VAL A 40 -4.02 14.32 -2.34
C VAL A 40 -2.71 13.77 -2.86
N THR A 41 -1.61 14.34 -2.39
CA THR A 41 -0.27 13.80 -2.60
C THR A 41 -0.34 12.32 -2.30
N LYS A 42 -0.16 11.51 -3.34
CA LYS A 42 -0.10 10.06 -3.22
C LYS A 42 0.96 9.74 -2.18
N ALA A 43 0.59 9.01 -1.12
CA ALA A 43 1.53 8.71 -0.06
C ALA A 43 2.56 7.73 -0.61
N GLU A 44 3.80 8.17 -0.75
CA GLU A 44 4.85 7.28 -1.21
C GLU A 44 5.27 6.36 -0.07
N VAL A 45 5.08 5.05 -0.25
CA VAL A 45 5.58 4.03 0.68
C VAL A 45 7.08 3.91 0.49
N ASN A 46 7.84 4.38 1.48
CA ASN A 46 9.31 4.35 1.44
C ASN A 46 9.85 3.01 1.92
N TYR A 47 10.73 2.38 1.13
CA TYR A 47 11.42 1.15 1.52
C TYR A 47 12.81 1.48 2.05
N VAL A 48 13.09 1.06 3.28
CA VAL A 48 14.30 1.45 4.01
C VAL A 48 15.08 0.26 4.52
N ASN A 49 16.40 0.41 4.61
CA ASN A 49 17.25 -0.59 5.25
C ASN A 49 17.15 -0.52 6.78
N ALA A 50 17.60 -1.57 7.47
CA ALA A 50 17.57 -1.63 8.93
C ALA A 50 18.29 -0.44 9.62
N GLU A 51 19.36 0.04 9.00
CA GLU A 51 20.17 1.15 9.50
C GLU A 51 19.47 2.49 9.35
N GLU A 52 18.80 2.68 8.21
CA GLU A 52 17.98 3.86 7.94
C GLU A 52 16.73 3.87 8.81
N ALA A 53 16.08 2.72 8.98
CA ALA A 53 14.94 2.56 9.89
C ALA A 53 15.29 3.03 11.31
N LYS A 54 16.48 2.69 11.82
CA LYS A 54 16.95 3.17 13.13
C LYS A 54 17.13 4.68 13.17
N LYS A 55 17.64 5.29 12.08
CA LYS A 55 17.75 6.75 11.95
C LYS A 55 16.37 7.40 11.91
N LEU A 56 15.40 6.82 11.19
CA LEU A 56 14.03 7.32 11.14
C LEU A 56 13.35 7.28 12.52
N ILE A 57 13.56 6.22 13.29
CA ILE A 57 13.04 6.14 14.65
C ILE A 57 13.69 7.21 15.54
N ALA A 58 15.01 7.34 15.50
CA ALA A 58 15.76 8.24 16.39
C ALA A 58 15.63 9.74 16.03
N VAL A 59 15.62 10.08 14.74
CA VAL A 59 15.64 11.46 14.24
C VAL A 59 14.23 11.96 13.95
N GLU A 60 13.44 11.14 13.26
CA GLU A 60 12.13 11.54 12.77
C GLU A 60 10.97 11.09 13.66
N GLY A 61 11.23 10.26 14.67
CA GLY A 61 10.23 9.82 15.64
C GLY A 61 9.21 8.85 15.07
N TYR A 62 9.61 8.00 14.11
CA TYR A 62 8.70 6.99 13.55
C TYR A 62 8.23 6.00 14.62
N ALA A 63 6.91 5.78 14.68
CA ALA A 63 6.33 4.73 15.49
C ALA A 63 6.46 3.38 14.79
N ILE A 64 6.93 2.36 15.50
CA ILE A 64 7.09 1.00 14.97
C ILE A 64 5.74 0.30 15.05
N LEU A 65 5.23 -0.15 13.90
CA LEU A 65 3.99 -0.93 13.80
C LEU A 65 4.31 -2.34 13.30
N ASP A 66 4.17 -3.32 14.18
CA ASP A 66 4.32 -4.72 13.86
C ASP A 66 2.99 -5.30 13.35
N VAL A 67 2.99 -5.72 12.08
CA VAL A 67 1.81 -6.26 11.40
C VAL A 67 1.79 -7.79 11.35
N ARG A 68 2.72 -8.45 12.04
CA ARG A 68 2.75 -9.90 12.17
C ARG A 68 1.53 -10.41 12.93
N ASP A 69 1.24 -11.69 12.77
CA ASP A 69 0.23 -12.37 13.59
C ASP A 69 0.66 -12.42 15.06
N ARG A 70 -0.31 -12.69 15.92
CA ARG A 70 -0.12 -12.74 17.38
C ARG A 70 0.94 -13.77 17.80
N THR A 71 0.95 -14.96 17.17
CA THR A 71 1.89 -16.03 17.55
C THR A 71 3.34 -15.66 17.26
N GLN A 72 3.60 -14.94 16.16
CA GLN A 72 4.95 -14.44 15.86
C GLN A 72 5.35 -13.30 16.80
N PHE A 73 4.41 -12.41 17.11
CA PHE A 73 4.66 -11.29 18.01
C PHE A 73 5.02 -11.74 19.43
N GLU A 74 4.26 -12.68 19.99
CA GLU A 74 4.46 -13.20 21.35
C GLU A 74 5.77 -13.98 21.51
N ARG A 75 6.33 -14.54 20.43
CA ARG A 75 7.63 -15.26 20.47
C ARG A 75 8.81 -14.32 20.62
N ALA A 76 8.80 -13.22 19.87
CA ALA A 76 9.86 -12.24 19.84
C ALA A 76 9.38 -10.99 19.08
N HIS A 77 9.48 -9.81 19.70
CA HIS A 77 9.12 -8.54 19.06
C HIS A 77 10.09 -7.42 19.41
N ILE A 78 10.08 -6.34 18.62
CA ILE A 78 10.90 -5.17 18.93
C ILE A 78 10.32 -4.49 20.18
N LYS A 79 11.17 -4.10 21.13
CA LYS A 79 10.76 -3.34 22.30
C LYS A 79 10.14 -1.99 21.88
N ASP A 80 9.12 -1.54 22.59
CA ASP A 80 8.43 -0.27 22.35
C ASP A 80 7.77 -0.18 20.95
N CYS A 81 7.23 -1.29 20.44
CA CYS A 81 6.44 -1.34 19.21
C CYS A 81 4.94 -1.58 19.47
N TYR A 82 4.13 -1.17 18.51
CA TYR A 82 2.69 -1.39 18.53
C TYR A 82 2.34 -2.61 17.69
N HIS A 83 1.53 -3.51 18.23
CA HIS A 83 1.10 -4.71 17.52
C HIS A 83 -0.31 -4.53 16.97
N ILE A 84 -0.45 -4.54 15.64
CA ILE A 84 -1.76 -4.57 14.99
C ILE A 84 -1.67 -5.58 13.82
N PRO A 85 -2.17 -6.81 14.01
CA PRO A 85 -2.00 -7.87 13.03
C PRO A 85 -2.80 -7.60 11.76
N LEU A 86 -2.15 -7.72 10.60
CA LEU A 86 -2.83 -7.66 9.29
C LEU A 86 -3.71 -8.90 9.05
N PHE A 87 -3.30 -10.04 9.60
CA PHE A 87 -3.98 -11.32 9.51
C PHE A 87 -4.19 -11.90 10.91
N ILE A 88 -5.40 -12.38 11.15
CA ILE A 88 -5.82 -12.99 12.42
C ILE A 88 -6.02 -14.50 12.21
N GLU A 89 -5.85 -15.26 13.28
CA GLU A 89 -6.09 -16.71 13.25
C GLU A 89 -7.51 -17.02 12.81
N ASN A 90 -7.64 -18.02 11.93
CA ASN A 90 -8.94 -18.49 11.51
C ASN A 90 -9.39 -19.65 12.41
N GLN A 91 -10.30 -19.38 13.34
CA GLN A 91 -10.91 -20.37 14.24
C GLN A 91 -12.14 -21.08 13.63
N ASP A 92 -12.43 -20.84 12.35
CA ASP A 92 -13.55 -21.45 11.64
C ASP A 92 -13.24 -22.96 11.39
N ASN A 93 -13.34 -23.76 12.46
CA ASN A 93 -13.05 -25.20 12.52
C ASN A 93 -14.15 -26.06 11.84
N ASP A 94 -14.53 -25.70 10.62
CA ASP A 94 -15.43 -26.52 9.79
C ASP A 94 -14.66 -27.64 9.06
N PHE A 95 -15.31 -28.79 8.84
CA PHE A 95 -14.70 -29.94 8.13
C PHE A 95 -14.24 -29.57 6.71
N GLY A 96 -14.93 -28.65 6.03
CA GLY A 96 -14.53 -28.10 4.73
C GLY A 96 -13.25 -27.24 4.80
N THR A 97 -12.94 -26.71 5.98
CA THR A 97 -11.73 -25.90 6.23
C THR A 97 -10.46 -26.73 6.14
N ILE A 98 -10.50 -28.07 6.27
CA ILE A 98 -9.34 -28.96 6.10
C ILE A 98 -8.94 -29.12 4.62
N ILE A 99 -9.90 -29.10 3.68
CA ILE A 99 -9.61 -29.10 2.23
C ILE A 99 -9.23 -27.70 1.77
N LYS A 100 -9.94 -26.68 2.26
CA LYS A 100 -9.60 -25.27 2.03
C LYS A 100 -8.22 -24.91 2.59
N ARG A 101 -7.77 -25.60 3.64
CA ARG A 101 -6.47 -25.53 4.32
C ARG A 101 -5.30 -25.91 3.41
N THR A 102 -5.41 -26.99 2.66
CA THR A 102 -4.39 -27.40 1.68
C THR A 102 -4.28 -26.40 0.53
N LEU A 103 -5.38 -25.75 0.13
CA LEU A 103 -5.41 -24.75 -0.94
C LEU A 103 -5.08 -23.31 -0.49
N HIS A 104 -5.52 -22.88 0.70
CA HIS A 104 -5.22 -21.55 1.26
C HIS A 104 -3.79 -21.43 1.77
N ASN A 105 -3.18 -22.54 2.21
CA ASN A 105 -1.74 -22.58 2.47
C ASN A 105 -0.92 -22.26 1.21
N ASN A 106 -1.49 -22.38 0.00
CA ASN A 106 -0.79 -22.08 -1.24
C ASN A 106 -0.97 -20.63 -1.76
N PHE A 107 -2.02 -19.89 -1.37
CA PHE A 107 -2.28 -18.55 -1.95
C PHE A 107 -2.21 -17.37 -0.98
N SER A 108 -2.57 -17.55 0.29
CA SER A 108 -2.36 -16.52 1.33
C SER A 108 -1.31 -16.95 2.33
N GLY A 109 -1.28 -18.24 2.69
CA GLY A 109 -0.27 -18.78 3.60
C GLY A 109 1.13 -18.78 3.01
N LEU A 110 1.29 -19.05 1.71
CA LEU A 110 2.59 -19.10 1.05
C LEU A 110 3.25 -17.73 0.90
N PHE A 111 2.49 -16.70 0.50
CA PHE A 111 3.02 -15.36 0.23
C PHE A 111 3.23 -14.51 1.49
N TYR A 112 2.47 -14.79 2.55
CA TYR A 112 2.55 -14.07 3.82
C TYR A 112 3.17 -14.90 4.96
N GLY A 113 3.52 -16.16 4.71
CA GLY A 113 4.21 -17.04 5.67
C GLY A 113 3.34 -17.50 6.85
N LEU A 114 2.02 -17.68 6.65
CA LEU A 114 1.07 -17.94 7.74
C LEU A 114 0.19 -19.18 7.48
N PRO A 115 0.37 -20.29 8.22
CA PRO A 115 -0.63 -21.36 8.25
C PRO A 115 -1.87 -20.85 9.00
N PHE A 116 -3.07 -20.96 8.39
CA PHE A 116 -4.37 -20.73 9.04
C PHE A 116 -4.70 -19.32 9.52
N THR A 117 -4.46 -18.29 8.69
CA THR A 117 -4.92 -16.93 9.00
C THR A 117 -5.88 -16.37 7.96
N LYS A 118 -6.76 -15.45 8.40
CA LYS A 118 -7.68 -14.68 7.56
C LYS A 118 -7.37 -13.18 7.68
N PRO A 119 -7.65 -12.36 6.66
CA PRO A 119 -7.45 -10.92 6.75
C PRO A 119 -8.21 -10.31 7.92
N ASN A 120 -7.57 -9.42 8.66
CA ASN A 120 -8.21 -8.67 9.73
C ASN A 120 -9.08 -7.54 9.14
N PRO A 121 -10.42 -7.57 9.26
CA PRO A 121 -11.29 -6.51 8.75
C PRO A 121 -11.11 -5.20 9.52
N ASP A 122 -10.72 -5.29 10.80
CA ASP A 122 -10.61 -4.14 11.71
C ASP A 122 -9.23 -3.48 11.66
N PHE A 123 -8.30 -4.01 10.86
CA PHE A 123 -6.90 -3.54 10.81
C PHE A 123 -6.77 -2.01 10.71
N VAL A 124 -7.42 -1.40 9.71
CA VAL A 124 -7.34 0.05 9.47
C VAL A 124 -7.98 0.83 10.61
N GLN A 125 -9.08 0.32 11.18
CA GLN A 125 -9.80 0.97 12.27
C GLN A 125 -8.95 0.96 13.55
N SER A 126 -8.30 -0.16 13.85
CA SER A 126 -7.37 -0.28 14.98
C SER A 126 -6.21 0.70 14.85
N VAL A 127 -5.63 0.85 13.65
CA VAL A 127 -4.55 1.84 13.43
C VAL A 127 -5.08 3.27 13.63
N LYS A 128 -6.25 3.60 13.10
CA LYS A 128 -6.89 4.92 13.29
C LYS A 128 -7.18 5.27 14.74
N SER A 129 -7.47 4.27 15.57
CA SER A 129 -7.73 4.50 17.00
C SER A 129 -6.47 4.88 17.78
N GLN A 130 -5.30 4.46 17.31
CA GLN A 130 -4.02 4.70 17.98
C GLN A 130 -3.21 5.82 17.32
N PHE A 131 -3.37 6.04 16.02
CA PHE A 131 -2.53 6.90 15.20
C PHE A 131 -3.34 7.82 14.30
N SER A 132 -2.97 9.11 14.27
CA SER A 132 -3.50 10.06 13.30
C SER A 132 -2.94 9.82 11.89
N PRO A 133 -3.65 10.16 10.80
CA PRO A 133 -3.13 10.03 9.42
C PRO A 133 -1.80 10.73 9.14
N GLU A 134 -1.48 11.78 9.91
CA GLU A 134 -0.22 12.54 9.83
C GLU A 134 0.96 11.88 10.57
N SER A 135 0.70 10.80 11.33
CA SER A 135 1.76 10.13 12.09
C SER A 135 2.69 9.37 11.15
N LYS A 136 3.98 9.38 11.48
CA LYS A 136 5.01 8.64 10.76
C LYS A 136 5.06 7.19 11.25
N LEU A 137 4.73 6.25 10.37
CA LEU A 137 4.63 4.83 10.71
C LEU A 137 5.72 4.02 10.01
N LEU A 138 6.45 3.23 10.78
CA LEU A 138 7.41 2.24 10.28
C LEU A 138 6.80 0.85 10.41
N LEU A 139 6.40 0.27 9.28
CA LEU A 139 5.79 -1.05 9.20
C LEU A 139 6.86 -2.14 9.22
N VAL A 140 6.60 -3.14 10.04
CA VAL A 140 7.52 -4.25 10.25
C VAL A 140 6.79 -5.58 10.06
N CYS A 141 7.37 -6.47 9.26
CA CYS A 141 6.97 -7.87 9.14
C CYS A 141 8.19 -8.78 9.25
N GLN A 142 7.98 -10.08 9.47
CA GLN A 142 9.09 -11.04 9.54
C GLN A 142 9.81 -11.12 8.19
N GLU A 143 8.99 -11.36 7.16
CA GLU A 143 9.38 -11.58 5.77
C GLU A 143 8.17 -11.38 4.85
N GLY A 144 8.44 -11.26 3.55
CA GLY A 144 7.43 -11.27 2.50
C GLY A 144 6.67 -9.95 2.34
N LEU A 145 5.44 -10.05 1.83
CA LEU A 145 4.66 -8.90 1.34
C LEU A 145 3.69 -8.32 2.37
N ARG A 146 3.78 -8.72 3.65
CA ARG A 146 2.86 -8.27 4.70
C ARG A 146 2.98 -6.77 4.99
N ALA A 147 4.20 -6.26 5.16
CA ALA A 147 4.41 -4.83 5.40
C ALA A 147 3.97 -3.96 4.19
N PRO A 148 4.34 -4.28 2.94
CA PRO A 148 3.79 -3.62 1.74
C PRO A 148 2.26 -3.63 1.67
N ALA A 149 1.64 -4.80 1.89
CA ALA A 149 0.18 -4.91 1.83
C ALA A 149 -0.52 -4.11 2.93
N ALA A 150 0.08 -4.01 4.12
CA ALA A 150 -0.38 -3.12 5.17
C ALA A 150 -0.21 -1.64 4.78
N ALA A 151 0.93 -1.29 4.17
CA ALA A 151 1.21 0.07 3.71
C ALA A 151 0.17 0.54 2.69
N ASP A 152 -0.14 -0.28 1.68
CA ASP A 152 -1.16 0.00 0.67
C ASP A 152 -2.55 0.24 1.30
N LYS A 153 -2.90 -0.52 2.35
CA LYS A 153 -4.18 -0.33 3.06
C LYS A 153 -4.19 0.99 3.84
N LEU A 154 -3.07 1.37 4.45
CA LEU A 154 -2.94 2.60 5.22
C LEU A 154 -2.85 3.84 4.32
N GLU A 155 -2.13 3.77 3.19
CA GLU A 155 -2.12 4.82 2.17
C GLU A 155 -3.56 5.10 1.69
N LYS A 156 -4.32 4.05 1.34
CA LYS A 156 -5.75 4.19 0.97
C LYS A 156 -6.62 4.75 2.08
N ALA A 157 -6.20 4.59 3.34
CA ALA A 157 -6.87 5.14 4.50
C ALA A 157 -6.46 6.59 4.82
N GLY A 158 -5.51 7.17 4.07
CA GLY A 158 -5.07 8.56 4.17
C GLY A 158 -3.74 8.77 4.91
N TYR A 159 -3.01 7.71 5.25
CA TYR A 159 -1.71 7.84 5.91
C TYR A 159 -0.63 8.26 4.90
N GLY A 160 -0.03 9.43 5.13
CA GLY A 160 0.91 10.06 4.19
C GLY A 160 2.36 9.63 4.35
N SER A 161 2.76 9.22 5.55
CA SER A 161 4.16 8.97 5.92
C SER A 161 4.35 7.54 6.41
N ILE A 162 4.52 6.61 5.47
CA ILE A 162 4.70 5.19 5.74
C ILE A 162 6.06 4.74 5.22
N ALA A 163 6.81 4.05 6.08
CA ALA A 163 8.05 3.39 5.70
C ALA A 163 7.95 1.88 5.99
N CYS A 164 8.60 1.05 5.17
CA CYS A 164 8.68 -0.39 5.32
C CYS A 164 10.14 -0.83 5.37
N ILE A 165 10.48 -1.73 6.29
CA ILE A 165 11.83 -2.33 6.30
C ILE A 165 11.93 -3.32 5.13
N THR A 166 12.92 -3.10 4.26
CA THR A 166 13.19 -3.97 3.11
C THR A 166 13.51 -5.39 3.58
N SER A 167 12.83 -6.36 2.97
CA SER A 167 12.93 -7.79 3.29
C SER A 167 12.50 -8.20 4.71
N GLY A 168 11.96 -7.30 5.54
CA GLY A 168 11.44 -7.62 6.88
C GLY A 168 12.52 -7.80 7.97
N LEU A 169 12.12 -8.26 9.16
CA LEU A 169 13.00 -8.40 10.33
C LEU A 169 14.14 -9.39 10.15
N GLN A 170 13.98 -10.37 9.27
CA GLN A 170 15.02 -11.34 8.95
C GLN A 170 16.29 -10.72 8.34
N SER A 171 16.17 -9.55 7.69
CA SER A 171 17.32 -8.86 7.09
C SER A 171 18.09 -8.01 8.11
N VAL A 172 17.53 -7.85 9.32
CA VAL A 172 18.12 -7.03 10.36
C VAL A 172 19.24 -7.81 11.05
N THR A 173 20.40 -7.18 11.17
CA THR A 173 21.52 -7.75 11.94
C THR A 173 21.15 -7.89 13.42
N PRO A 174 21.42 -9.05 14.05
CA PRO A 174 21.17 -9.25 15.47
C PRO A 174 21.78 -8.13 16.33
N GLY A 175 21.03 -7.63 17.31
CA GLY A 175 21.46 -6.54 18.20
C GLY A 175 21.22 -5.11 17.68
N LYS A 176 20.69 -4.91 16.47
CA LYS A 176 20.34 -3.56 15.99
C LYS A 176 19.10 -2.97 16.66
N PHE A 177 18.08 -3.81 16.84
CA PHE A 177 16.88 -3.53 17.64
C PHE A 177 16.93 -4.34 18.94
N LEU A 178 16.34 -3.78 20.00
CA LEU A 178 16.12 -4.51 21.23
C LEU A 178 14.90 -5.41 21.03
N ILE A 179 15.08 -6.71 21.24
CA ILE A 179 14.02 -7.73 21.09
C ILE A 179 13.57 -8.16 22.48
N GLN A 180 12.26 -8.33 22.66
CA GLN A 180 11.60 -8.84 23.86
C GLN A 180 10.90 -10.16 23.57
#